data_AF-A0A9D7VUZ6-F1
#
_entry.id   AF-A0A9D7VUZ6-F1
#
_cell.length_a   1.000
_cell.length_b   1.000
_cell.length_c   1.000
_cell.angle_alpha   90.00
_cell.angle_beta   90.00
_cell.angle_gamma   90.00
#
_symmetry.space_group_name_H-M   'P 1'
#
loop_
_entity.id
_entity.type
_entity.pdbx_description
1 polymer ?
#
loop_
_entity_poly.entity_id
_entity_poly.type
_entity_poly.pdbx_seq_one_letter_code
_entity_poly.pdbx_strand_id
1 'polypeptide(L)' 'KIDAKIVAVDRKSRSIGLSIKAKDMDDEKEAVASLKEQDSASSPGTIGDLIKAQMDGK' A
#
# COMPACT_ATOMS: atom_id res chain seq x y z
N LYS A 1 -6.65 23.50 -3.79
CA LYS A 1 -5.75 22.58 -4.55
C LYS A 1 -6.36 21.19 -4.47
N ILE A 2 -6.37 20.44 -5.57
CA ILE A 2 -6.91 19.08 -5.64
C ILE A 2 -5.82 18.23 -6.28
N ASP A 3 -5.53 17.09 -5.67
CA ASP A 3 -4.56 16.14 -6.19
C ASP A 3 -5.30 14.92 -6.73
N ALA A 4 -4.88 14.45 -7.90
CA ALA A 4 -5.46 13.28 -8.55
C ALA A 4 -4.40 12.53 -9.34
N LYS A 5 -4.57 11.23 -9.49
CA LYS A 5 -3.68 10.39 -10.29
C LYS A 5 -4.13 10.40 -11.75
N ILE A 6 -3.18 10.51 -12.67
CA ILE A 6 -3.44 10.34 -14.10
C ILE A 6 -3.68 8.86 -14.37
N VAL A 7 -4.85 8.53 -14.91
CA VAL A 7 -5.24 7.16 -15.25
C VAL A 7 -5.20 6.89 -16.74
N ALA A 8 -5.32 7.93 -17.57
CA ALA A 8 -5.28 7.80 -19.03
C ALA A 8 -4.82 9.10 -19.69
N VAL A 9 -4.17 8.98 -20.86
CA VAL A 9 -3.78 10.12 -21.70
C VAL A 9 -4.18 9.82 -23.14
N ASP A 10 -5.10 10.63 -23.69
CA ASP A 10 -5.41 10.62 -25.12
C ASP A 10 -4.62 11.72 -25.83
N ARG A 11 -3.63 11.30 -26.63
CA ARG A 11 -2.76 12.21 -27.37
C ARG A 11 -3.44 12.88 -28.57
N LYS A 12 -4.50 12.28 -29.12
CA LYS A 12 -5.20 12.81 -30.31
C LYS A 12 -6.07 14.00 -29.93
N SER A 13 -6.83 13.86 -28.84
CA SER A 13 -7.65 14.96 -28.30
C SER A 13 -6.93 15.82 -27.26
N ARG A 14 -5.72 15.42 -26.83
CA ARG A 14 -4.98 16.03 -25.71
C ARG A 14 -5.76 16.01 -24.39
N SER A 15 -6.58 14.98 -24.20
CA SER A 15 -7.39 14.79 -22.99
C SER A 15 -6.66 13.93 -21.97
N ILE A 16 -6.86 14.22 -20.68
CA ILE A 16 -6.24 13.49 -19.57
C ILE A 16 -7.35 12.98 -18.65
N GLY A 17 -7.37 11.67 -18.40
CA GLY A 17 -8.22 11.05 -17.41
C GLY A 17 -7.58 11.17 -16.02
N LEU A 18 -8.32 11.73 -15.06
CA LEU A 18 -7.88 11.93 -13.67
C LEU A 18 -8.78 11.14 -12.72
N SER A 19 -8.20 10.56 -11.66
CA SER A 19 -8.94 9.84 -10.63
C SER A 19 -8.39 10.12 -9.23
N ILE A 20 -9.27 10.56 -8.33
CA ILE A 20 -8.96 10.77 -6.91
C ILE A 20 -8.94 9.42 -6.20
N LYS A 21 -9.95 8.57 -6.44
CA LYS A 21 -10.01 7.22 -5.86
C LYS A 21 -8.76 6.38 -6.17
N ALA A 22 -8.24 6.49 -7.38
CA ALA A 22 -7.03 5.77 -7.77
C ALA A 22 -5.78 6.31 -7.06
N LYS A 23 -5.78 7.60 -6.67
CA LYS A 23 -4.75 8.17 -5.80
C LYS A 23 -4.88 7.60 -4.39
N ASP A 24 -6.06 7.69 -3.79
CA ASP A 24 -6.31 7.23 -2.42
C ASP A 24 -5.95 5.75 -2.22
N MET A 25 -6.29 4.90 -3.20
CA MET A 25 -5.95 3.48 -3.16
C MET A 25 -4.45 3.18 -3.29
N ASP A 26 -3.70 4.03 -3.99
CA ASP A 26 -2.24 3.88 -4.12
C ASP A 26 -1.56 4.38 -2.85
N ASP A 27 -1.98 5.54 -2.35
CA ASP A 27 -1.49 6.12 -1.09
C ASP A 27 -1.73 5.14 0.08
N GLU A 28 -2.89 4.50 0.15
CA GLU A 28 -3.21 3.49 1.17
C GLU A 28 -2.34 2.23 1.03
N LYS A 29 -2.10 1.76 -0.20
CA LYS A 29 -1.21 0.62 -0.45
C LYS A 29 0.23 0.92 -0.09
N GLU A 30 0.74 2.09 -0.47
CA GLU A 30 2.10 2.52 -0.13
C GLU A 30 2.26 2.72 1.38
N ALA A 31 1.25 3.27 2.05
CA ALA A 31 1.24 3.40 3.51
C ALA A 31 1.29 2.04 4.20
N VAL A 32 0.49 1.07 3.75
CA VAL A 32 0.49 -0.31 4.28
C VAL A 32 1.81 -1.02 3.99
N ALA A 33 2.38 -0.85 2.80
CA ALA A 33 3.67 -1.43 2.44
C ALA A 33 4.79 -0.85 3.31
N SER A 34 4.80 0.47 3.51
CA SER A 34 5.79 1.15 4.37
C SER A 34 5.65 0.74 5.83
N LEU A 35 4.42 0.59 6.33
CA LEU A 35 4.17 0.04 7.67
C LEU A 35 4.69 -1.39 7.81
N LYS A 36 4.46 -2.24 6.80
CA LYS A 36 4.93 -3.63 6.79
C LYS A 36 6.46 -3.73 6.75
N GLU A 37 7.12 -2.80 6.08
CA GLU A 37 8.58 -2.72 6.01
C GLU A 37 9.18 -2.18 7.32
N GLN A 38 8.51 -1.25 7.99
CA GLN A 38 8.88 -0.79 9.35
C GLN A 38 8.68 -1.87 10.43
N ASP A 39 7.63 -2.70 10.32
CA ASP A 39 7.43 -3.86 11.20
C ASP A 39 8.54 -4.92 11.04
N SER A 40 9.09 -5.06 9.83
CA SER A 40 10.15 -6.04 9.54
C SER A 40 11.51 -5.68 10.16
N ALA A 41 11.70 -4.43 10.60
CA ALA A 41 12.91 -3.98 11.30
C ALA A 41 12.81 -4.08 12.83
N SER A 42 11.64 -4.43 13.37
CA SER A 42 11.31 -4.27 14.79
C SER A 42 10.99 -5.60 15.50
N SER A 43 11.95 -6.54 15.52
CA SER A 43 12.05 -7.60 16.55
C SER A 43 10.93 -8.68 16.58
N PRO A 44 11.15 -9.85 17.22
CA PRO A 44 10.27 -11.01 17.14
C PRO A 44 9.05 -10.80 18.05
N GLY A 45 8.03 -10.14 17.52
CA GLY A 45 6.82 -9.82 18.29
C GLY A 45 5.55 -9.75 17.46
N THR A 46 5.60 -10.05 16.16
CA THR A 46 4.36 -10.11 15.38
C THR A 46 3.53 -11.29 15.87
N ILE A 47 2.22 -11.07 16.02
CA ILE A 47 1.24 -12.10 16.43
C ILE A 47 1.39 -13.38 15.59
N GLY A 48 1.77 -13.25 14.32
CA GLY A 48 2.02 -14.38 13.43
C GLY A 48 3.22 -15.23 13.86
N ASP A 49 4.32 -14.62 14.28
CA ASP A 49 5.51 -15.34 14.75
C ASP A 49 5.27 -16.00 16.11
N LEU A 50 4.51 -15.35 17.00
CA LEU A 50 4.11 -15.93 18.28
C LEU A 50 3.15 -17.12 18.10
N ILE A 51 2.18 -17.01 17.19
CA ILE A 51 1.26 -18.11 16.86
C ILE A 51 2.02 -19.27 16.22
N LYS A 52 2.96 -18.98 15.30
CA LYS A 52 3.78 -19.99 14.65
C LYS A 52 4.70 -20.69 15.65
N ALA A 53 5.39 -19.95 16.53
CA ALA A 53 6.18 -20.52 17.60
C ALA A 53 5.33 -21.40 18.56
N GLN A 54 4.07 -21.02 18.81
CA GLN A 54 3.15 -21.83 19.61
C GLN A 54 2.62 -23.07 18.86
N MET A 55 2.58 -23.03 17.52
CA MET A 55 2.19 -24.17 16.68
C MET A 55 3.33 -25.15 16.44
N ASP A 56 4.57 -24.68 16.26
CA ASP A 56 5.78 -25.49 16.13
C ASP A 56 6.20 -26.13 17.48
N GLY A 57 5.77 -25.57 18.60
CA GLY A 57 6.05 -26.08 19.96
C GLY A 57 5.13 -27.20 20.45
N LYS A 58 4.39 -27.87 19.56
CA LYS A 58 3.47 -28.97 19.90
C LYS A 58 3.80 -30.27 19.17
#